data_AF-A0A0V1DFT0-F1
#
_entry.id   AF-A0A0V1DFT0-F1
#
_cell.length_a   1.000
_cell.length_b   1.000
_cell.length_c   1.000
_cell.angle_alpha   90.00
_cell.angle_beta   90.00
_cell.angle_gamma   90.00
#
_symmetry.space_group_name_H-M   'P 1'
#
loop_
_entity.id
_entity.type
_entity.pdbx_description
1 polymer ?
#
loop_
_entity_poly.entity_id
_entity_poly.type
_entity_poly.pdbx_seq_one_letter_code
_entity_poly.pdbx_strand_id
1 'polypeptide(L)'
;MYIPYFIFVISILQTSVEGKWLCGQQKQRMLEDSLNQNSDKPLPPHEASWIVMIESGGKTCIGHIVGSPATTKIQIVLTTRDCVEGKSASSIKVYRKTETDKAAKILKVHSVKQHSYLKELFILKLKSPITMDESWKPVCLYYFTRLYENCGMLSANLEAGKGVSNVAIQKAKSVENSFCKNEISDFDEELHLCVEVSKSKNSENTGEAFVCDHDGIWQLHGIKKSSKPGSKYIALYGVEKTGLDSLGKYTCGTPSLRSLETERSSTIETSVEAAPWMIPIYVHEKDEEPLLCSGILADDYHSSGSKNIYTTSNCTKEIKVSYQTGPSKFTNVTVSSIKRFEHAPDIVILKLKKAIPLTIFSRPACLSIEKYFLDQTLCKLVSVNSNGSLKVRATGFSTYTDGACKRIFRNFDNSQLCLKDFDTETQHKQKLLICHGRDEFTGRYVLVGVESTRSGNYISITHYKSLFN
;
A
#
# COMPACT_ATOMS: atom_id res chain seq x y z
N MET A 1 -31.67 15.04 49.17
CA MET A 1 -32.59 15.25 48.03
C MET A 1 -31.74 15.20 46.76
N TYR A 2 -31.95 14.16 45.93
CA TYR A 2 -31.35 13.85 44.60
C TYR A 2 -29.82 13.67 44.52
N ILE A 3 -29.32 12.43 44.65
CA ILE A 3 -29.09 11.35 43.65
C ILE A 3 -27.78 11.52 42.86
N PRO A 4 -26.82 10.57 42.99
CA PRO A 4 -25.51 10.55 42.33
C PRO A 4 -25.58 9.78 41.01
N TYR A 5 -24.82 10.16 39.97
CA TYR A 5 -24.42 9.28 38.85
C TYR A 5 -23.41 10.04 37.96
N PHE A 6 -22.14 10.09 38.35
CA PHE A 6 -21.06 10.28 37.37
C PHE A 6 -20.44 8.90 37.12
N ILE A 7 -21.17 8.11 36.34
CA ILE A 7 -20.63 6.90 35.74
C ILE A 7 -19.47 7.33 34.84
N PHE A 8 -18.33 6.74 35.13
CA PHE A 8 -17.21 6.52 34.24
C PHE A 8 -17.75 5.90 32.93
N VAL A 9 -18.21 6.74 32.00
CA VAL A 9 -18.39 6.32 30.61
C VAL A 9 -16.99 6.30 30.04
N ILE A 10 -16.40 5.11 30.15
CA ILE A 10 -15.38 4.57 29.27
C ILE A 10 -15.74 5.03 27.86
N SER A 11 -15.11 6.13 27.45
CA SER A 11 -15.13 6.59 26.07
C SER A 11 -14.13 5.70 25.33
N ILE A 12 -14.51 4.43 25.14
CA ILE A 12 -14.10 3.68 23.96
C ILE A 12 -14.83 4.37 22.80
N LEU A 13 -14.35 5.56 22.45
CA LEU A 13 -14.35 5.97 21.06
C LEU A 13 -13.25 5.12 20.43
N GLN A 14 -13.63 3.88 20.10
CA GLN A 14 -13.17 3.30 18.86
C GLN A 14 -13.45 4.38 17.82
N THR A 15 -12.41 5.09 17.41
CA THR A 15 -12.42 5.82 16.16
C THR A 15 -12.57 4.77 15.08
N SER A 16 -13.81 4.30 14.89
CA SER A 16 -14.18 3.53 13.73
C SER A 16 -13.84 4.41 12.55
N VAL A 17 -12.79 4.04 11.85
CA VAL A 17 -12.46 4.61 10.54
C VAL A 17 -13.64 4.27 9.65
N GLU A 18 -14.65 5.13 9.58
CA GLU A 18 -15.79 5.02 8.65
C GLU A 18 -15.34 5.39 7.22
N GLY A 19 -14.26 4.76 6.77
CA GLY A 19 -14.14 4.44 5.36
C GLY A 19 -15.04 3.24 5.11
N LYS A 20 -16.09 3.37 4.29
CA LYS A 20 -16.94 2.25 3.91
C LYS A 20 -16.15 1.28 3.02
N TRP A 21 -15.36 0.39 3.61
CA TRP A 21 -14.57 -0.60 2.87
C TRP A 21 -15.50 -1.63 2.24
N LEU A 22 -15.52 -1.65 0.91
CA LEU A 22 -16.40 -2.54 0.15
C LEU A 22 -15.79 -3.95 -0.05
N CYS A 23 -14.47 -4.11 0.06
CA CYS A 23 -13.77 -5.40 0.06
C CYS A 23 -13.37 -5.81 1.48
N GLY A 24 -13.09 -7.10 1.70
CA GLY A 24 -12.51 -7.63 2.94
C GLY A 24 -13.41 -7.60 4.19
N GLN A 25 -14.36 -6.67 4.27
CA GLN A 25 -15.29 -6.52 5.40
C GLN A 25 -16.48 -7.48 5.29
N GLN A 26 -16.38 -8.71 5.76
CA GLN A 26 -17.51 -9.66 5.77
C GLN A 26 -17.85 -10.08 7.20
N LYS A 27 -19.08 -10.59 7.40
CA LYS A 27 -19.49 -11.21 8.67
C LYS A 27 -18.85 -12.61 8.80
N GLN A 28 -17.52 -12.67 8.92
CA GLN A 28 -16.72 -13.92 8.90
C GLN A 28 -16.23 -14.32 10.30
N ARG A 29 -17.16 -14.38 11.25
CA ARG A 29 -16.80 -14.71 12.64
C ARG A 29 -16.17 -16.09 12.74
N MET A 30 -16.62 -17.06 11.93
CA MET A 30 -16.08 -18.42 12.01
C MET A 30 -14.67 -18.51 11.40
N LEU A 31 -14.39 -17.77 10.32
CA LEU A 31 -13.03 -17.72 9.74
C LEU A 31 -12.04 -17.08 10.71
N GLU A 32 -12.43 -15.94 11.32
CA GLU A 32 -11.61 -15.23 12.31
C GLU A 32 -11.37 -16.09 13.56
N ASP A 33 -12.42 -16.72 14.10
CA ASP A 33 -12.32 -17.65 15.23
C ASP A 33 -11.41 -18.84 14.91
N SER A 34 -11.54 -19.41 13.71
CA SER A 34 -10.71 -20.52 13.25
C SER A 34 -9.24 -20.12 13.17
N LEU A 35 -8.95 -18.90 12.69
CA LEU A 35 -7.59 -18.37 12.64
C LEU A 35 -7.01 -18.14 14.05
N ASN A 36 -7.80 -17.52 14.94
CA ASN A 36 -7.42 -17.22 16.32
C ASN A 36 -7.13 -18.50 17.12
N GLN A 37 -7.95 -19.53 16.93
CA GLN A 37 -7.81 -20.83 17.58
C GLN A 37 -6.81 -21.76 16.88
N ASN A 38 -6.27 -21.35 15.72
CA ASN A 38 -5.46 -22.20 14.83
C ASN A 38 -6.13 -23.55 14.52
N SER A 39 -7.44 -23.50 14.24
CA SER A 39 -8.26 -24.65 13.88
C SER A 39 -8.26 -24.85 12.37
N ASP A 40 -8.07 -26.10 11.91
CA ASP A 40 -8.16 -26.48 10.50
C ASP A 40 -9.52 -27.09 10.14
N LYS A 41 -10.55 -26.81 10.95
CA LYS A 41 -11.90 -27.33 10.73
C LYS A 41 -12.46 -26.77 9.42
N PRO A 42 -13.06 -27.61 8.57
CA PRO A 42 -13.75 -27.14 7.38
C PRO A 42 -14.87 -26.16 7.73
N LEU A 43 -14.86 -25.01 7.07
CA LEU A 43 -15.86 -23.95 7.19
C LEU A 43 -16.71 -23.89 5.91
N PRO A 44 -17.96 -23.41 6.01
CA PRO A 44 -18.78 -23.15 4.83
C PRO A 44 -18.09 -22.21 3.82
N PRO A 45 -18.28 -22.39 2.51
CA PRO A 45 -17.64 -21.54 1.48
C PRO A 45 -17.90 -20.04 1.62
N HIS A 46 -19.05 -19.64 2.20
CA HIS A 46 -19.38 -18.23 2.39
C HIS A 46 -18.46 -17.52 3.38
N GLU A 47 -17.82 -18.26 4.30
CA GLU A 47 -16.81 -17.73 5.22
C GLU A 47 -15.56 -17.23 4.49
N ALA A 48 -15.34 -17.57 3.22
CA ALA A 48 -14.35 -16.93 2.36
C ALA A 48 -14.93 -16.73 0.96
N SER A 49 -15.98 -15.92 0.86
CA SER A 49 -16.79 -15.78 -0.37
C SER A 49 -16.01 -15.30 -1.61
N TRP A 50 -14.81 -14.73 -1.44
CA TRP A 50 -13.90 -14.37 -2.54
C TRP A 50 -13.22 -15.56 -3.23
N ILE A 51 -13.15 -16.72 -2.56
CA ILE A 51 -12.54 -17.92 -3.13
C ILE A 51 -13.48 -18.52 -4.18
N VAL A 52 -12.91 -18.84 -5.34
CA VAL A 52 -13.63 -19.48 -6.46
C VAL A 52 -12.87 -20.68 -6.98
N MET A 53 -13.61 -21.60 -7.59
CA MET A 53 -13.00 -22.71 -8.33
C MET A 53 -12.81 -22.30 -9.79
N ILE A 54 -11.62 -22.53 -10.33
CA ILE A 54 -11.30 -22.39 -11.74
C ILE A 54 -11.20 -23.79 -12.33
N GLU A 55 -11.96 -24.05 -13.39
CA GLU A 55 -11.84 -25.27 -14.19
C GLU A 55 -11.25 -24.92 -15.55
N SER A 56 -10.18 -25.62 -15.91
CA SER A 56 -9.37 -25.28 -17.07
C SER A 56 -8.57 -26.49 -17.53
N GLY A 57 -8.82 -26.95 -18.75
CA GLY A 57 -8.10 -28.10 -19.31
C GLY A 57 -8.18 -29.38 -18.47
N GLY A 58 -9.33 -29.64 -17.83
CA GLY A 58 -9.55 -30.82 -16.97
C GLY A 58 -8.98 -30.71 -15.55
N LYS A 59 -8.34 -29.59 -15.20
CA LYS A 59 -7.83 -29.34 -13.84
C LYS A 59 -8.76 -28.38 -13.09
N THR A 60 -8.81 -28.53 -11.77
CA THR A 60 -9.46 -27.60 -10.84
C THR A 60 -8.41 -26.85 -10.03
N CYS A 61 -8.60 -25.54 -9.90
CA CYS A 61 -7.71 -24.63 -9.20
C CYS A 61 -8.50 -23.66 -8.31
N ILE A 62 -7.80 -23.01 -7.39
CA ILE A 62 -8.32 -21.89 -6.62
C ILE A 62 -8.04 -20.58 -7.38
N GLY A 63 -9.04 -19.71 -7.41
CA GLY A 63 -8.90 -18.30 -7.78
C GLY A 63 -9.41 -17.40 -6.66
N HIS A 64 -8.92 -16.15 -6.65
CA HIS A 64 -9.30 -15.14 -5.67
C HIS A 64 -9.93 -13.96 -6.36
N ILE A 65 -11.19 -13.67 -6.05
CA ILE A 65 -11.85 -12.48 -6.56
C ILE A 65 -11.40 -11.28 -5.72
N VAL A 66 -10.81 -10.29 -6.39
CA VAL A 66 -10.17 -9.13 -5.75
C VAL A 66 -10.98 -7.86 -5.97
N GLY A 67 -11.06 -7.06 -4.91
CA GLY A 67 -11.94 -5.90 -4.85
C GLY A 67 -11.22 -4.58 -4.70
N SER A 68 -12.00 -3.51 -4.54
CA SER A 68 -11.54 -2.18 -4.20
C SER A 68 -12.49 -1.57 -3.17
N PRO A 69 -12.02 -0.71 -2.25
CA PRO A 69 -12.91 0.04 -1.38
C PRO A 69 -13.84 1.00 -2.14
N ALA A 70 -13.53 1.36 -3.39
CA ALA A 70 -14.22 2.42 -4.13
C ALA A 70 -15.28 1.94 -5.14
N THR A 71 -15.36 0.64 -5.43
CA THR A 71 -16.32 0.11 -6.42
C THR A 71 -17.05 -1.11 -5.93
N THR A 72 -18.37 -1.13 -6.13
CA THR A 72 -19.24 -2.29 -5.89
C THR A 72 -19.26 -3.29 -7.05
N LYS A 73 -18.66 -2.94 -8.20
CA LYS A 73 -18.56 -3.79 -9.39
C LYS A 73 -17.17 -4.40 -9.48
N ILE A 74 -17.09 -5.73 -9.49
CA ILE A 74 -15.85 -6.49 -9.50
C ILE A 74 -15.77 -7.38 -10.73
N GLN A 75 -14.59 -7.44 -11.35
CA GLN A 75 -14.37 -8.21 -12.59
C GLN A 75 -13.07 -9.00 -12.61
N ILE A 76 -12.28 -8.97 -11.53
CA ILE A 76 -10.92 -9.51 -11.55
C ILE A 76 -10.83 -10.73 -10.64
N VAL A 77 -10.28 -11.81 -11.19
CA VAL A 77 -9.86 -13.01 -10.45
C VAL A 77 -8.34 -13.12 -10.60
N LEU A 78 -7.64 -13.29 -9.48
CA LEU A 78 -6.22 -13.66 -9.46
C LEU A 78 -6.06 -15.17 -9.31
N THR A 79 -5.13 -15.74 -10.07
CA THR A 79 -4.76 -17.16 -9.99
C THR A 79 -3.32 -17.35 -10.47
N THR A 80 -2.82 -18.58 -10.47
CA THR A 80 -1.46 -18.91 -10.90
C THR A 80 -1.43 -19.42 -12.35
N ARG A 81 -0.23 -19.39 -12.92
CA ARG A 81 0.11 -19.90 -14.24
C ARG A 81 -0.37 -21.32 -14.48
N ASP A 82 -0.12 -22.23 -13.53
CA ASP A 82 -0.46 -23.65 -13.64
C ASP A 82 -1.95 -23.92 -13.88
N CYS A 83 -2.80 -22.96 -13.52
CA CYS A 83 -4.25 -23.06 -13.69
C CYS A 83 -4.73 -22.68 -15.09
N VAL A 84 -4.04 -21.79 -15.80
CA VAL A 84 -4.60 -21.12 -17.00
C VAL A 84 -3.62 -20.95 -18.15
N GLU A 85 -2.34 -21.31 -18.00
CA GLU A 85 -1.34 -21.15 -19.06
C GLU A 85 -1.71 -21.92 -20.34
N GLY A 86 -1.59 -21.25 -21.48
CA GLY A 86 -1.91 -21.81 -22.79
C GLY A 86 -3.41 -22.06 -23.02
N LYS A 87 -4.29 -21.61 -22.11
CA LYS A 87 -5.74 -21.80 -22.22
C LYS A 87 -6.41 -20.53 -22.72
N SER A 88 -7.42 -20.71 -23.58
CA SER A 88 -8.21 -19.59 -24.10
C SER A 88 -9.24 -19.15 -23.06
N ALA A 89 -9.56 -17.86 -23.02
CA ALA A 89 -10.56 -17.32 -22.09
C ALA A 89 -11.92 -18.05 -22.16
N SER A 90 -12.35 -18.49 -23.34
CA SER A 90 -13.59 -19.24 -23.53
C SER A 90 -13.57 -20.65 -22.94
N SER A 91 -12.39 -21.26 -22.79
CA SER A 91 -12.22 -22.61 -22.22
C SER A 91 -12.17 -22.63 -20.70
N ILE A 92 -12.01 -21.46 -20.06
CA ILE A 92 -11.90 -21.34 -18.60
C ILE A 92 -13.28 -21.06 -18.02
N LYS A 93 -13.67 -21.85 -17.02
CA LYS A 93 -14.89 -21.64 -16.24
C LYS A 93 -14.52 -21.27 -14.82
N VAL A 94 -15.12 -20.20 -14.31
CA VAL A 94 -14.97 -19.79 -12.91
C VAL A 94 -16.29 -20.08 -12.19
N TYR A 95 -16.27 -20.93 -11.18
CA TYR A 95 -17.44 -21.33 -10.42
C TYR A 95 -17.48 -20.57 -9.10
N ARG A 96 -18.58 -19.84 -8.90
CA ARG A 96 -18.92 -19.13 -7.66
C ARG A 96 -20.04 -19.89 -6.96
N LYS A 97 -19.86 -20.21 -5.69
CA LYS A 97 -20.92 -20.75 -4.83
C LYS A 97 -21.33 -19.69 -3.81
N THR A 98 -22.63 -19.42 -3.68
CA THR A 98 -23.16 -18.52 -2.65
C THR A 98 -23.76 -19.35 -1.52
N GLU A 99 -24.11 -18.71 -0.40
CA GLU A 99 -24.70 -19.38 0.76
C GLU A 99 -26.07 -20.02 0.44
N THR A 100 -26.85 -19.40 -0.45
CA THR A 100 -28.23 -19.82 -0.77
C THR A 100 -28.33 -20.77 -1.96
N ASP A 101 -27.30 -20.84 -2.81
CA ASP A 101 -27.36 -21.60 -4.04
C ASP A 101 -26.96 -23.08 -3.84
N LYS A 102 -27.87 -24.00 -4.22
CA LYS A 102 -27.58 -25.44 -4.30
C LYS A 102 -26.53 -25.76 -5.38
N ALA A 103 -26.37 -24.91 -6.40
CA ALA A 103 -25.46 -25.10 -7.51
C ALA A 103 -24.56 -23.87 -7.72
N ALA A 104 -23.31 -24.09 -8.14
CA ALA A 104 -22.42 -22.98 -8.42
C ALA A 104 -22.80 -22.22 -9.69
N LYS A 105 -22.75 -20.89 -9.62
CA LYS A 105 -22.88 -19.99 -10.76
C LYS A 105 -21.57 -19.97 -11.57
N ILE A 106 -21.69 -20.15 -12.88
CA ILE A 106 -20.56 -20.05 -13.80
C ILE A 106 -20.36 -18.60 -14.24
N LEU A 107 -19.19 -18.05 -13.95
CA LEU A 107 -18.72 -16.75 -14.38
C LEU A 107 -17.83 -16.93 -15.62
N LYS A 108 -18.25 -16.36 -16.75
CA LYS A 108 -17.51 -16.46 -18.02
C LYS A 108 -16.31 -15.52 -18.00
N VAL A 109 -15.17 -15.98 -18.51
CA VAL A 109 -13.95 -15.16 -18.65
C VAL A 109 -13.95 -14.43 -20.00
N HIS A 110 -13.60 -13.15 -19.97
CA HIS A 110 -13.42 -12.28 -21.14
C HIS A 110 -11.99 -12.33 -21.66
N SER A 111 -11.02 -12.18 -20.76
CA SER A 111 -9.60 -12.18 -21.13
C SER A 111 -8.75 -12.78 -20.03
N VAL A 112 -7.67 -13.45 -20.43
CA VAL A 112 -6.61 -13.96 -19.56
C VAL A 112 -5.38 -13.10 -19.82
N LYS A 113 -4.79 -12.54 -18.76
CA LYS A 113 -3.57 -11.74 -18.88
C LYS A 113 -2.53 -12.26 -17.89
N GLN A 114 -1.35 -12.55 -18.39
CA GLN A 114 -0.19 -12.75 -17.55
C GLN A 114 0.21 -11.41 -16.92
N HIS A 115 0.57 -11.42 -15.64
CA HIS A 115 1.09 -10.23 -14.99
C HIS A 115 2.49 -9.88 -15.54
N SER A 116 2.78 -8.60 -15.72
CA SER A 116 4.00 -8.13 -16.42
C SER A 116 5.29 -8.40 -15.66
N TYR A 117 5.24 -8.34 -14.33
CA TYR A 117 6.41 -8.55 -13.46
C TYR A 117 6.46 -9.99 -12.94
N LEU A 118 5.45 -10.41 -12.17
CA LEU A 118 5.29 -11.79 -11.71
C LEU A 118 4.64 -12.68 -12.76
N LYS A 119 5.43 -13.27 -13.65
CA LYS A 119 4.95 -14.06 -14.80
C LYS A 119 4.10 -15.27 -14.41
N GLU A 120 4.20 -15.71 -13.17
CA GLU A 120 3.50 -16.83 -12.59
C GLU A 120 2.10 -16.46 -12.08
N LEU A 121 1.81 -15.16 -11.97
CA LEU A 121 0.50 -14.64 -11.59
C LEU A 121 -0.31 -14.27 -12.85
N PHE A 122 -1.56 -14.69 -12.87
CA PHE A 122 -2.49 -14.44 -13.96
C PHE A 122 -3.74 -13.71 -13.49
N ILE A 123 -4.17 -12.77 -14.31
CA ILE A 123 -5.34 -11.92 -14.11
C ILE A 123 -6.43 -12.36 -15.09
N LEU A 124 -7.52 -12.89 -14.56
CA LEU A 124 -8.71 -13.21 -15.35
C LEU A 124 -9.69 -12.05 -15.23
N LYS A 125 -10.05 -11.45 -16.37
CA LYS A 125 -11.13 -10.48 -16.44
C LYS A 125 -12.43 -11.21 -16.79
N LEU A 126 -13.45 -11.07 -15.95
CA LEU A 126 -14.77 -11.64 -16.17
C LEU A 126 -15.55 -10.86 -17.25
N LYS A 127 -16.43 -11.53 -17.99
CA LYS A 127 -17.30 -10.91 -19.02
C LYS A 127 -18.30 -9.93 -18.43
N SER A 128 -18.85 -10.26 -17.27
CA SER A 128 -19.84 -9.44 -16.58
C SER A 128 -19.33 -9.09 -15.19
N PRO A 129 -19.48 -7.83 -14.75
CA PRO A 129 -19.14 -7.47 -13.38
C PRO A 129 -20.05 -8.20 -12.40
N ILE A 130 -19.47 -8.61 -11.28
CA ILE A 130 -20.20 -9.08 -10.12
C ILE A 130 -20.52 -7.87 -9.26
N THR A 131 -21.78 -7.71 -8.90
CA THR A 131 -22.21 -6.71 -7.92
C THR A 131 -22.02 -7.31 -6.52
N MET A 132 -21.34 -6.58 -5.64
CA MET A 132 -21.23 -6.95 -4.23
C MET A 132 -22.60 -6.94 -3.54
N ASP A 133 -22.81 -7.88 -2.62
CA ASP A 133 -23.98 -7.95 -1.74
C ASP A 133 -23.55 -8.44 -0.34
N GLU A 134 -24.49 -8.64 0.58
CA GLU A 134 -24.15 -9.10 1.94
C GLU A 134 -23.59 -10.53 1.99
N SER A 135 -23.99 -11.39 1.04
CA SER A 135 -23.58 -12.79 0.97
C SER A 135 -22.22 -12.99 0.29
N TRP A 136 -21.68 -11.94 -0.31
CA TRP A 136 -20.52 -12.06 -1.17
C TRP A 136 -19.73 -10.76 -1.29
N LYS A 137 -18.47 -10.83 -0.87
CA LYS A 137 -17.52 -9.73 -1.04
C LYS A 137 -16.16 -10.26 -1.51
N PRO A 138 -15.41 -9.45 -2.26
CA PRO A 138 -14.06 -9.83 -2.66
C PRO A 138 -13.08 -9.63 -1.50
N VAL A 139 -11.91 -10.26 -1.62
CA VAL A 139 -10.78 -9.97 -0.74
C VAL A 139 -10.19 -8.62 -1.13
N CYS A 140 -9.69 -7.85 -0.15
CA CYS A 140 -8.88 -6.70 -0.46
C CYS A 140 -7.49 -7.16 -0.92
N LEU A 141 -6.97 -6.52 -1.95
CA LEU A 141 -5.54 -6.44 -2.19
C LEU A 141 -4.96 -5.40 -1.24
N TYR A 142 -3.69 -5.61 -0.91
CA TYR A 142 -2.90 -4.82 0.02
C TYR A 142 -3.28 -3.33 0.09
N TYR A 143 -3.60 -2.87 1.31
CA TYR A 143 -3.79 -1.45 1.63
C TYR A 143 -3.11 -1.05 2.93
N PHE A 144 -3.01 -1.96 3.90
CA PHE A 144 -2.49 -1.67 5.23
C PHE A 144 -1.11 -2.31 5.44
N THR A 145 -0.37 -1.68 6.36
CA THR A 145 0.94 -2.03 6.92
C THR A 145 1.49 -3.45 6.65
N ARG A 146 2.81 -3.56 6.44
CA ARG A 146 3.55 -4.86 6.45
C ARG A 146 3.67 -5.46 7.86
N LEU A 147 2.62 -5.32 8.67
CA LEU A 147 2.50 -6.06 9.92
C LEU A 147 1.69 -7.29 9.57
N TYR A 148 2.39 -8.40 9.35
CA TYR A 148 1.79 -9.72 9.16
C TYR A 148 1.30 -10.26 10.51
N GLU A 149 0.40 -9.50 11.12
CA GLU A 149 -0.28 -9.81 12.36
C GLU A 149 -1.60 -10.50 12.02
N ASN A 150 -1.92 -11.55 12.77
CA ASN A 150 -3.10 -12.38 12.54
C ASN A 150 -3.29 -12.84 11.09
N CYS A 151 -2.34 -13.64 10.58
CA CYS A 151 -2.37 -14.17 9.23
C CYS A 151 -2.50 -15.70 9.18
N GLY A 152 -3.04 -16.20 8.08
CA GLY A 152 -3.19 -17.63 7.84
C GLY A 152 -3.10 -18.04 6.38
N MET A 153 -2.77 -19.31 6.17
CA MET A 153 -2.91 -19.99 4.89
C MET A 153 -4.35 -20.44 4.72
N LEU A 154 -5.06 -19.79 3.81
CA LEU A 154 -6.41 -20.10 3.37
C LEU A 154 -6.36 -21.16 2.26
N SER A 155 -7.04 -22.26 2.49
CA SER A 155 -7.21 -23.37 1.56
C SER A 155 -8.69 -23.61 1.27
N ALA A 156 -8.96 -24.37 0.21
CA ALA A 156 -10.31 -24.73 -0.20
C ALA A 156 -10.33 -26.14 -0.76
N ASN A 157 -11.41 -26.86 -0.49
CA ASN A 157 -11.72 -28.11 -1.17
C ASN A 157 -12.59 -27.82 -2.41
N LEU A 158 -12.22 -28.42 -3.54
CA LEU A 158 -12.81 -28.16 -4.85
C LEU A 158 -13.57 -29.39 -5.33
N GLU A 159 -14.76 -29.19 -5.87
CA GLU A 159 -15.54 -30.23 -6.53
C GLU A 159 -15.80 -29.84 -7.98
N ALA A 160 -15.24 -30.59 -8.92
CA ALA A 160 -15.41 -30.35 -10.36
C ALA A 160 -16.89 -30.21 -10.73
N GLY A 161 -17.22 -29.18 -11.52
CA GLY A 161 -18.60 -28.83 -11.88
C GLY A 161 -19.47 -28.24 -10.75
N LYS A 162 -19.06 -28.33 -9.48
CA LYS A 162 -19.85 -27.88 -8.30
C LYS A 162 -19.26 -26.70 -7.55
N GLY A 163 -17.99 -26.37 -7.78
CA GLY A 163 -17.32 -25.22 -7.17
C GLY A 163 -16.63 -25.56 -5.85
N VAL A 164 -16.59 -24.58 -4.94
CA VAL A 164 -15.93 -24.72 -3.63
C VAL A 164 -16.87 -25.44 -2.67
N SER A 165 -16.40 -26.51 -2.03
CA SER A 165 -17.21 -27.29 -1.09
C SER A 165 -17.09 -26.78 0.34
N ASN A 166 -15.88 -26.46 0.77
CA ASN A 166 -15.57 -25.82 2.05
C ASN A 166 -14.21 -25.11 1.97
N VAL A 167 -13.93 -24.29 2.98
CA VAL A 167 -12.67 -23.57 3.14
C VAL A 167 -12.08 -23.86 4.52
N ALA A 168 -10.76 -23.70 4.66
CA ALA A 168 -10.09 -23.80 5.95
C ALA A 168 -8.96 -22.79 6.01
N ILE A 169 -8.65 -22.29 7.21
CA ILE A 169 -7.53 -21.38 7.42
C ILE A 169 -6.63 -21.91 8.53
N GLN A 170 -5.33 -21.90 8.30
CA GLN A 170 -4.33 -22.32 9.29
C GLN A 170 -3.43 -21.16 9.62
N LYS A 171 -3.11 -20.96 10.89
CA LYS A 171 -2.26 -19.85 11.31
C LYS A 171 -0.88 -19.98 10.66
N ALA A 172 -0.43 -18.88 10.07
CA ALA A 172 0.81 -18.80 9.34
C ALA A 172 1.55 -17.52 9.72
N LYS A 173 2.87 -17.58 9.78
CA LYS A 173 3.72 -16.45 10.14
C LYS A 173 4.62 -16.10 8.97
N SER A 174 4.70 -14.83 8.61
CA SER A 174 5.78 -14.37 7.73
C SER A 174 7.12 -14.57 8.45
N VAL A 175 8.08 -15.17 7.76
CA VAL A 175 9.45 -15.38 8.26
C VAL A 175 10.45 -14.80 7.26
N GLU A 176 11.73 -14.81 7.62
CA GLU A 176 12.79 -14.34 6.73
C GLU A 176 12.85 -15.20 5.44
N ASN A 177 13.15 -14.53 4.33
CA ASN A 177 13.29 -15.16 3.02
C ASN A 177 14.37 -16.25 2.98
N SER A 178 15.39 -16.15 3.85
CA SER A 178 16.48 -17.12 4.00
C SER A 178 16.00 -18.54 4.29
N PHE A 179 14.93 -18.71 5.07
CA PHE A 179 14.35 -20.01 5.39
C PHE A 179 13.82 -20.72 4.15
N CYS A 180 13.07 -20.02 3.30
CA CYS A 180 12.57 -20.61 2.05
C CYS A 180 13.69 -20.79 1.02
N LYS A 181 14.62 -19.84 0.91
CA LYS A 181 15.75 -19.92 -0.04
C LYS A 181 16.62 -21.16 0.16
N ASN A 182 16.81 -21.58 1.42
CA ASN A 182 17.59 -22.77 1.74
C ASN A 182 16.90 -24.07 1.32
N GLU A 183 15.58 -24.09 1.19
CA GLU A 183 14.80 -25.29 0.89
C GLU A 183 14.18 -25.32 -0.52
N ILE A 184 14.04 -24.14 -1.15
CA ILE A 184 13.34 -23.93 -2.42
C ILE A 184 14.32 -23.23 -3.36
N SER A 185 14.89 -23.98 -4.30
CA SER A 185 16.00 -23.56 -5.15
C SER A 185 15.68 -22.39 -6.09
N ASP A 186 14.42 -22.21 -6.46
CA ASP A 186 13.94 -21.13 -7.35
C ASP A 186 13.24 -20.00 -6.58
N PHE A 187 13.56 -19.84 -5.29
CA PHE A 187 13.05 -18.75 -4.48
C PHE A 187 13.69 -17.40 -4.86
N ASP A 188 12.91 -16.51 -5.46
CA ASP A 188 13.23 -15.11 -5.71
C ASP A 188 12.79 -14.20 -4.53
N GLU A 189 13.76 -13.61 -3.82
CA GLU A 189 13.50 -12.73 -2.68
C GLU A 189 12.82 -11.40 -3.04
N GLU A 190 12.88 -10.97 -4.31
CA GLU A 190 12.20 -9.76 -4.77
C GLU A 190 10.70 -10.00 -5.01
N LEU A 191 10.34 -11.22 -5.41
CA LEU A 191 9.01 -11.57 -5.90
C LEU A 191 8.23 -12.48 -4.95
N HIS A 192 8.92 -13.21 -4.08
CA HIS A 192 8.32 -14.18 -3.19
C HIS A 192 8.33 -13.75 -1.74
N LEU A 193 7.37 -14.30 -1.00
CA LEU A 193 7.28 -14.20 0.46
C LEU A 193 7.51 -15.59 1.05
N CYS A 194 8.18 -15.65 2.19
CA CYS A 194 8.34 -16.88 2.95
C CYS A 194 7.41 -16.88 4.17
N VAL A 195 6.62 -17.95 4.31
CA VAL A 195 5.77 -18.14 5.48
C VAL A 195 6.01 -19.50 6.13
N GLU A 196 5.90 -19.53 7.44
CA GLU A 196 5.93 -20.74 8.27
C GLU A 196 4.50 -21.12 8.68
N VAL A 197 4.14 -22.38 8.50
CA VAL A 197 2.85 -22.96 8.91
C VAL A 197 3.09 -24.10 9.88
N SER A 198 2.50 -24.04 11.07
CA SER A 198 2.79 -24.98 12.17
C SER A 198 2.34 -26.42 11.91
N LYS A 199 1.35 -26.63 11.04
CA LYS A 199 0.79 -27.94 10.69
C LYS A 199 0.52 -27.98 9.18
N SER A 200 1.55 -28.01 8.34
CA SER A 200 1.31 -28.05 6.89
C SER A 200 0.63 -29.37 6.50
N LYS A 201 -0.70 -29.32 6.36
CA LYS A 201 -1.38 -30.21 5.43
C LYS A 201 -1.11 -29.59 4.08
N ASN A 202 -0.01 -30.01 3.43
CA ASN A 202 0.26 -29.63 2.06
C ASN A 202 -0.92 -30.12 1.21
N SER A 203 -1.93 -29.28 1.00
CA SER A 203 -3.00 -29.62 0.07
C SER A 203 -2.42 -29.58 -1.34
N GLU A 204 -2.89 -30.49 -2.18
CA GLU A 204 -2.52 -30.55 -3.59
C GLU A 204 -3.16 -29.41 -4.40
N ASN A 205 -4.07 -28.63 -3.79
CA ASN A 205 -4.82 -27.61 -4.51
C ASN A 205 -3.92 -26.41 -4.85
N THR A 206 -3.82 -26.12 -6.14
CA THR A 206 -3.10 -24.95 -6.63
C THR A 206 -3.90 -23.68 -6.36
N GLY A 207 -3.23 -22.62 -5.89
CA GLY A 207 -3.84 -21.31 -5.66
C GLY A 207 -4.28 -21.03 -4.23
N GLU A 208 -3.86 -21.83 -3.24
CA GLU A 208 -4.00 -21.46 -1.81
C GLU A 208 -3.39 -20.08 -1.55
N ALA A 209 -3.91 -19.35 -0.57
CA ALA A 209 -3.52 -17.96 -0.34
C ALA A 209 -3.08 -17.72 1.09
N PHE A 210 -2.13 -16.80 1.24
CA PHE A 210 -1.81 -16.18 2.51
C PHE A 210 -2.61 -14.90 2.66
N VAL A 211 -3.47 -14.89 3.68
CA VAL A 211 -4.38 -13.78 3.99
C VAL A 211 -4.18 -13.33 5.42
N CYS A 212 -4.39 -12.04 5.67
CA CYS A 212 -4.31 -11.45 7.00
C CYS A 212 -5.62 -10.72 7.30
N ASP A 213 -6.05 -10.78 8.56
CA ASP A 213 -7.12 -9.93 9.06
C ASP A 213 -6.52 -8.68 9.71
N HIS A 214 -7.01 -7.51 9.29
CA HIS A 214 -6.63 -6.23 9.89
C HIS A 214 -7.90 -5.45 10.21
N ASP A 215 -8.23 -5.36 11.50
CA ASP A 215 -9.44 -4.70 12.01
C ASP A 215 -10.73 -5.18 11.30
N GLY A 216 -10.84 -6.50 11.08
CA GLY A 216 -11.99 -7.10 10.38
C GLY A 216 -11.98 -6.93 8.86
N ILE A 217 -10.84 -6.56 8.27
CA ILE A 217 -10.66 -6.44 6.82
C ILE A 217 -9.64 -7.50 6.36
N TRP A 218 -10.14 -8.49 5.62
CA TRP A 218 -9.28 -9.52 5.03
C TRP A 218 -8.50 -9.03 3.81
N GLN A 219 -7.19 -9.26 3.83
CA GLN A 219 -6.26 -8.87 2.78
C GLN A 219 -5.50 -10.06 2.20
N LEU A 220 -5.35 -10.09 0.87
CA LEU A 220 -4.56 -11.08 0.13
C LEU A 220 -3.13 -10.58 -0.04
N HIS A 221 -2.18 -11.27 0.61
CA HIS A 221 -0.75 -10.93 0.54
C HIS A 221 0.06 -11.83 -0.38
N GLY A 222 -0.32 -13.11 -0.49
CA GLY A 222 0.41 -14.06 -1.32
C GLY A 222 -0.44 -15.21 -1.83
N ILE A 223 -0.03 -15.80 -2.96
CA ILE A 223 -0.61 -17.03 -3.49
C ILE A 223 0.47 -18.10 -3.49
N LYS A 224 0.16 -19.31 -3.01
CA LYS A 224 1.10 -20.42 -2.89
C LYS A 224 1.79 -20.70 -4.22
N LYS A 225 3.12 -20.65 -4.17
CA LYS A 225 4.03 -21.04 -5.26
C LYS A 225 4.42 -22.49 -5.08
N SER A 226 5.09 -22.80 -3.98
CA SER A 226 5.65 -24.12 -3.73
C SER A 226 5.91 -24.32 -2.26
N SER A 227 5.92 -25.58 -1.84
CA SER A 227 6.45 -26.02 -0.56
C SER A 227 7.20 -27.32 -0.78
N LYS A 228 8.28 -27.53 -0.02
CA LYS A 228 8.94 -28.83 0.00
C LYS A 228 8.05 -29.80 0.80
N PRO A 229 7.83 -31.05 0.33
CA PRO A 229 7.09 -32.03 1.10
C PRO A 229 7.64 -32.18 2.53
N GLY A 230 6.75 -32.11 3.53
CA GLY A 230 7.14 -32.16 4.96
C GLY A 230 7.77 -30.89 5.52
N SER A 231 8.04 -29.87 4.69
CA SER A 231 8.49 -28.57 5.18
C SER A 231 7.35 -27.78 5.81
N LYS A 232 7.69 -27.05 6.87
CA LYS A 232 6.83 -26.03 7.48
C LYS A 232 6.88 -24.70 6.74
N TYR A 233 7.84 -24.52 5.82
CA TYR A 233 8.01 -23.30 5.04
C TYR A 233 7.32 -23.41 3.68
N ILE A 234 6.62 -22.35 3.31
CA ILE A 234 5.90 -22.23 2.04
C ILE A 234 6.37 -20.95 1.35
N ALA A 235 6.79 -21.09 0.10
CA ALA A 235 7.02 -19.97 -0.78
C ALA A 235 5.70 -19.51 -1.40
N LEU A 236 5.50 -18.19 -1.40
CA LEU A 236 4.33 -17.55 -1.97
C LEU A 236 4.76 -16.56 -3.04
N TYR A 237 4.00 -16.48 -4.11
CA TYR A 237 3.98 -15.34 -5.01
C TYR A 237 3.46 -14.12 -4.24
N GLY A 238 4.33 -13.15 -3.95
CA GLY A 238 3.99 -11.97 -3.17
C GLY A 238 3.13 -11.00 -3.97
N VAL A 239 1.82 -10.99 -3.73
CA VAL A 239 0.88 -10.13 -4.46
C VAL A 239 1.21 -8.66 -4.25
N GLU A 240 1.64 -8.27 -3.06
CA GLU A 240 2.13 -6.91 -2.77
C GLU A 240 3.36 -6.50 -3.60
N LYS A 241 4.21 -7.47 -3.98
CA LYS A 241 5.42 -7.21 -4.79
C LYS A 241 5.08 -6.94 -6.26
N THR A 242 3.86 -7.26 -6.68
CA THR A 242 3.42 -7.10 -8.07
C THR A 242 2.97 -5.68 -8.43
N GLY A 243 2.67 -4.86 -7.42
CA GLY A 243 2.09 -3.53 -7.63
C GLY A 243 0.59 -3.51 -7.89
N LEU A 244 -0.08 -4.66 -7.81
CA LEU A 244 -1.53 -4.75 -7.75
C LEU A 244 -2.03 -4.31 -6.36
N ASP A 245 -2.99 -3.40 -6.34
CA ASP A 245 -3.62 -2.95 -5.10
C ASP A 245 -5.14 -2.79 -5.29
N SER A 246 -5.85 -2.66 -4.16
CA SER A 246 -7.29 -2.45 -4.15
C SER A 246 -7.68 -1.01 -4.41
N LEU A 247 -6.75 -0.06 -4.36
CA LEU A 247 -7.08 1.36 -4.37
C LEU A 247 -7.54 1.87 -5.73
N GLY A 248 -7.20 1.15 -6.80
CA GLY A 248 -7.60 1.53 -8.16
C GLY A 248 -6.95 2.85 -8.60
N LYS A 249 -7.58 3.52 -9.58
CA LYS A 249 -7.03 4.73 -10.22
C LYS A 249 -7.24 6.04 -9.43
N TYR A 250 -7.97 6.01 -8.33
CA TYR A 250 -8.46 7.21 -7.64
C TYR A 250 -8.10 7.23 -6.17
N THR A 251 -6.81 7.35 -5.84
CA THR A 251 -6.39 7.81 -4.50
C THR A 251 -4.98 8.40 -4.56
N CYS A 252 -4.90 9.69 -4.22
CA CYS A 252 -3.69 10.30 -3.68
C CYS A 252 -3.55 9.96 -2.19
N GLY A 253 -2.40 10.26 -1.59
CA GLY A 253 -2.17 10.20 -0.15
C GLY A 253 -2.27 8.80 0.42
N THR A 254 -1.97 7.78 -0.40
CA THR A 254 -1.97 6.38 0.04
C THR A 254 -0.99 6.23 1.21
N PRO A 255 -1.44 5.65 2.34
CA PRO A 255 -0.59 5.55 3.50
C PRO A 255 0.57 4.59 3.22
N SER A 256 1.81 5.04 3.45
CA SER A 256 2.86 4.13 3.92
C SER A 256 4.01 4.88 4.61
N LEU A 257 4.36 4.30 5.78
CA LEU A 257 5.65 4.21 6.48
C LEU A 257 5.40 3.56 7.87
N ARG A 258 4.67 2.42 7.97
CA ARG A 258 4.15 1.85 9.25
C ARG A 258 3.47 2.90 10.19
N SER A 259 2.70 3.80 9.58
CA SER A 259 1.89 4.88 10.17
C SER A 259 2.73 5.90 10.94
N LEU A 260 2.70 7.20 10.60
CA LEU A 260 3.40 8.27 11.34
C LEU A 260 2.95 8.42 12.83
N GLU A 261 2.10 7.51 13.29
CA GLU A 261 1.51 7.35 14.62
C GLU A 261 2.48 6.84 15.70
N THR A 262 3.70 6.41 15.36
CA THR A 262 4.70 6.13 16.40
C THR A 262 5.20 7.41 17.06
N GLU A 263 5.55 7.32 18.34
CA GLU A 263 5.96 8.39 19.27
C GLU A 263 6.52 9.67 18.64
N ARG A 264 6.09 10.82 19.14
CA ARG A 264 6.44 12.18 18.67
C ARG A 264 7.95 12.40 18.46
N SER A 265 8.82 11.67 19.16
CA SER A 265 10.28 11.79 19.14
C SER A 265 11.02 10.73 18.31
N SER A 266 10.35 9.73 17.72
CA SER A 266 11.05 8.69 16.98
C SER A 266 11.43 9.13 15.56
N THR A 267 12.68 8.87 15.19
CA THR A 267 13.13 8.87 13.80
C THR A 267 12.81 7.52 13.20
N ILE A 268 12.11 7.51 12.06
CA ILE A 268 11.77 6.28 11.34
C ILE A 268 12.54 6.29 10.02
N GLU A 269 13.18 5.18 9.69
CA GLU A 269 13.72 4.93 8.37
C GLU A 269 13.06 3.71 7.75
N THR A 270 12.69 3.81 6.48
CA THR A 270 12.20 2.65 5.72
C THR A 270 12.59 2.73 4.24
N SER A 271 12.33 1.66 3.49
CA SER A 271 12.54 1.65 2.04
C SER A 271 11.63 2.64 1.31
N VAL A 272 12.09 3.23 0.20
CA VAL A 272 11.24 4.08 -0.67
C VAL A 272 9.95 3.35 -1.11
N GLU A 273 9.95 2.02 -1.14
CA GLU A 273 8.74 1.20 -1.40
C GLU A 273 7.57 1.54 -0.48
N ALA A 274 7.88 1.86 0.77
CA ALA A 274 6.91 2.16 1.81
C ALA A 274 6.69 3.67 1.96
N ALA A 275 6.98 4.45 0.91
CA ALA A 275 6.61 5.85 0.78
C ALA A 275 6.53 6.22 -0.72
N PRO A 276 5.52 5.72 -1.46
CA PRO A 276 5.47 5.75 -2.92
C PRO A 276 5.26 7.13 -3.52
N TRP A 277 4.98 8.12 -2.68
CA TRP A 277 4.91 9.53 -3.03
C TRP A 277 6.28 10.21 -2.94
N MET A 278 7.28 9.62 -2.29
CA MET A 278 8.66 10.14 -2.25
C MET A 278 9.43 9.74 -3.50
N ILE A 279 10.13 10.71 -4.09
CA ILE A 279 10.93 10.55 -5.30
C ILE A 279 12.38 10.99 -5.05
N PRO A 280 13.38 10.11 -5.30
CA PRO A 280 14.77 10.54 -5.37
C PRO A 280 15.00 11.42 -6.60
N ILE A 281 15.63 12.57 -6.37
CA ILE A 281 16.07 13.49 -7.40
C ILE A 281 17.59 13.55 -7.35
N TYR A 282 18.26 13.17 -8.43
CA TYR A 282 19.72 13.30 -8.55
C TYR A 282 20.04 14.60 -9.27
N VAL A 283 20.81 15.46 -8.62
CA VAL A 283 21.26 16.75 -9.14
C VAL A 283 22.75 16.61 -9.43
N HIS A 284 23.12 16.69 -10.70
CA HIS A 284 24.53 16.65 -11.07
C HIS A 284 25.10 18.08 -11.04
N GLU A 285 26.16 18.29 -10.25
CA GLU A 285 27.04 19.45 -10.41
C GLU A 285 28.32 18.97 -11.10
N LYS A 286 28.94 19.83 -11.92
CA LYS A 286 30.10 19.45 -12.74
C LYS A 286 31.22 18.90 -11.85
N ASP A 287 31.72 17.73 -12.23
CA ASP A 287 32.88 17.04 -11.63
C ASP A 287 32.74 16.57 -10.16
N GLU A 288 31.52 16.56 -9.60
CA GLU A 288 31.23 16.07 -8.25
C GLU A 288 30.26 14.88 -8.22
N GLU A 289 30.19 14.18 -7.08
CA GLU A 289 29.15 13.16 -6.85
C GLU A 289 27.75 13.79 -6.89
N PRO A 290 26.76 13.13 -7.50
CA PRO A 290 25.42 13.68 -7.62
C PRO A 290 24.79 13.93 -6.25
N LEU A 291 24.34 15.16 -6.03
CA LEU A 291 23.57 15.52 -4.85
C LEU A 291 22.21 14.82 -4.88
N LEU A 292 21.90 14.07 -3.83
CA LEU A 292 20.60 13.43 -3.66
C LEU A 292 19.61 14.39 -2.99
N CYS A 293 18.63 14.81 -3.77
CA CYS A 293 17.51 15.65 -3.37
C CYS A 293 16.24 14.83 -3.11
N SER A 294 15.36 15.40 -2.27
CA SER A 294 14.03 14.86 -1.99
C SER A 294 12.97 15.52 -2.87
N GLY A 295 12.13 14.74 -3.51
CA GLY A 295 10.91 15.20 -4.18
C GLY A 295 9.68 14.46 -3.70
N ILE A 296 8.51 15.05 -3.89
CA ILE A 296 7.21 14.41 -3.66
C ILE A 296 6.38 14.44 -4.94
N LEU A 297 5.90 13.29 -5.40
CA LEU A 297 4.76 13.22 -6.31
C LEU A 297 3.56 13.72 -5.53
N ALA A 298 2.95 14.81 -5.98
CA ALA A 298 1.66 15.22 -5.47
C ALA A 298 0.75 15.58 -6.63
N ASP A 299 -0.53 15.27 -6.47
CA ASP A 299 -1.54 15.54 -7.47
C ASP A 299 -2.88 15.83 -6.81
N ASP A 300 -3.79 16.36 -7.61
CA ASP A 300 -5.18 16.45 -7.21
C ASP A 300 -5.82 15.04 -7.08
N TYR A 301 -7.01 15.01 -6.51
CA TYR A 301 -7.72 13.77 -6.21
C TYR A 301 -8.13 12.95 -7.46
N HIS A 302 -8.10 13.54 -8.66
CA HIS A 302 -8.74 12.99 -9.85
C HIS A 302 -7.78 12.60 -10.99
N SER A 303 -6.48 12.78 -10.80
CA SER A 303 -5.50 12.49 -11.85
C SER A 303 -5.31 10.99 -12.08
N SER A 304 -5.11 10.59 -13.35
CA SER A 304 -4.82 9.20 -13.74
C SER A 304 -3.33 8.86 -13.74
N GLY A 305 -2.48 9.74 -13.21
CA GLY A 305 -1.02 9.64 -13.25
C GLY A 305 -0.36 10.98 -12.96
N SER A 306 0.75 10.93 -12.22
CA SER A 306 1.41 12.13 -11.70
C SER A 306 2.40 12.70 -12.72
N LYS A 307 2.28 14.00 -13.00
CA LYS A 307 3.24 14.76 -13.84
C LYS A 307 4.06 15.78 -13.07
N ASN A 308 3.74 16.00 -11.80
CA ASN A 308 4.33 17.08 -11.01
C ASN A 308 5.10 16.47 -9.84
N ILE A 309 6.35 16.89 -9.68
CA ILE A 309 7.15 16.62 -8.49
C ILE A 309 7.41 17.95 -7.79
N TYR A 310 7.03 18.01 -6.53
CA TYR A 310 7.28 19.15 -5.66
C TYR A 310 8.60 18.94 -4.93
N THR A 311 9.46 19.94 -4.97
CA THR A 311 10.79 19.91 -4.34
C THR A 311 11.24 21.32 -3.98
N THR A 312 12.41 21.42 -3.36
CA THR A 312 13.03 22.71 -3.00
C THR A 312 13.73 23.35 -4.20
N SER A 313 13.89 24.67 -4.15
CA SER A 313 14.55 25.48 -5.18
C SER A 313 15.99 25.07 -5.51
N ASN A 314 16.67 24.44 -4.55
CA ASN A 314 18.04 23.96 -4.68
C ASN A 314 18.15 22.70 -5.56
N CYS A 315 17.04 22.00 -5.82
CA CYS A 315 17.03 20.73 -6.54
C CYS A 315 16.74 20.88 -8.04
N THR A 316 17.43 21.81 -8.71
CA THR A 316 17.01 22.28 -10.05
C THR A 316 18.05 22.26 -11.18
N LYS A 317 19.32 21.94 -10.90
CA LYS A 317 20.38 21.89 -11.91
C LYS A 317 20.57 20.46 -12.43
N GLU A 318 20.75 20.29 -13.74
CA GLU A 318 21.08 19.01 -14.43
C GLU A 318 20.44 17.77 -13.78
N ILE A 319 19.10 17.77 -13.77
CA ILE A 319 18.31 16.88 -12.92
C ILE A 319 18.07 15.54 -13.61
N LYS A 320 18.32 14.45 -12.89
CA LYS A 320 17.83 13.11 -13.20
C LYS A 320 16.84 12.68 -12.15
N VAL A 321 15.59 12.51 -12.55
CA VAL A 321 14.52 12.01 -11.69
C VAL A 321 14.38 10.51 -11.89
N SER A 322 14.32 9.77 -10.80
CA SER A 322 14.16 8.32 -10.81
C SER A 322 12.98 7.94 -9.93
N TYR A 323 12.10 7.06 -10.39
CA TYR A 323 10.95 6.59 -9.60
C TYR A 323 10.90 5.08 -9.56
N GLN A 324 10.29 4.56 -8.50
CA GLN A 324 10.23 3.13 -8.27
C GLN A 324 9.14 2.47 -9.12
N THR A 325 9.49 1.34 -9.71
CA THR A 325 8.61 0.52 -10.58
C THR A 325 8.44 -0.90 -10.08
N GLY A 326 9.19 -1.28 -9.05
CA GLY A 326 9.16 -2.57 -8.36
C GLY A 326 10.11 -2.55 -7.17
N PRO A 327 10.16 -3.62 -6.37
CA PRO A 327 10.91 -3.66 -5.10
C PRO A 327 12.36 -3.15 -5.19
N SER A 328 13.12 -3.62 -6.17
CA SER A 328 14.51 -3.14 -6.40
C SER A 328 14.69 -2.40 -7.72
N LYS A 329 13.60 -1.99 -8.39
CA LYS A 329 13.63 -1.48 -9.77
C LYS A 329 13.23 -0.02 -9.86
N PHE A 330 14.10 0.76 -10.48
CA PHE A 330 13.91 2.18 -10.71
C PHE A 330 13.92 2.51 -12.19
N THR A 331 13.09 3.47 -12.58
CA THR A 331 13.01 3.99 -13.95
C THR A 331 13.27 5.49 -13.94
N ASN A 332 14.10 5.96 -14.88
CA ASN A 332 14.36 7.37 -15.04
C ASN A 332 13.23 8.04 -15.83
N VAL A 333 12.88 9.27 -15.42
CA VAL A 333 11.92 10.11 -16.12
C VAL A 333 12.53 11.48 -16.40
N THR A 334 12.28 12.00 -17.60
CA THR A 334 12.80 13.30 -18.03
C THR A 334 11.89 14.42 -17.53
N VAL A 335 12.50 15.46 -16.97
CA VAL A 335 11.83 16.74 -16.65
C VAL A 335 11.65 17.54 -17.95
N SER A 336 10.43 17.99 -18.24
CA SER A 336 10.11 18.81 -19.40
C SER A 336 10.27 20.30 -19.12
N SER A 337 9.95 20.75 -17.92
CA SER A 337 10.08 22.14 -17.50
C SER A 337 10.11 22.26 -15.98
N ILE A 338 10.65 23.37 -15.49
CA ILE A 338 10.72 23.70 -14.07
C ILE A 338 9.84 24.93 -13.84
N LYS A 339 8.79 24.80 -13.04
CA LYS A 339 7.93 25.93 -12.66
C LYS A 339 8.39 26.51 -11.33
N ARG A 340 8.62 27.83 -11.32
CA ARG A 340 8.95 28.64 -10.14
C ARG A 340 7.83 29.65 -9.89
N PHE A 341 7.76 30.15 -8.67
CA PHE A 341 6.74 31.11 -8.24
C PHE A 341 7.42 32.29 -7.55
N GLU A 342 7.08 33.52 -7.95
CA GLU A 342 7.69 34.73 -7.40
C GLU A 342 7.38 34.91 -5.91
N HIS A 343 6.14 34.61 -5.50
CA HIS A 343 5.67 34.76 -4.12
C HIS A 343 5.99 33.56 -3.21
N ALA A 344 6.60 32.50 -3.75
CA ALA A 344 7.02 31.31 -3.00
C ALA A 344 8.24 30.67 -3.68
N PRO A 345 9.38 31.37 -3.71
CA PRO A 345 10.55 30.97 -4.52
C PRO A 345 11.18 29.64 -4.07
N ASP A 346 10.93 29.25 -2.82
CA ASP A 346 11.44 28.01 -2.23
C ASP A 346 10.78 26.76 -2.80
N ILE A 347 9.53 26.86 -3.27
CA ILE A 347 8.79 25.75 -3.87
C ILE A 347 9.05 25.70 -5.37
N VAL A 348 9.50 24.54 -5.84
CA VAL A 348 9.67 24.26 -7.26
C VAL A 348 8.85 23.04 -7.67
N ILE A 349 8.22 23.15 -8.85
CA ILE A 349 7.52 22.04 -9.48
C ILE A 349 8.31 21.59 -10.71
N LEU A 350 8.83 20.37 -10.65
CA LEU A 350 9.39 19.69 -11.81
C LEU A 350 8.24 19.05 -12.59
N LYS A 351 7.96 19.56 -13.79
CA LYS A 351 6.99 18.95 -14.70
C LYS A 351 7.65 17.85 -15.50
N LEU A 352 7.06 16.67 -15.49
CA LEU A 352 7.59 15.50 -16.19
C LEU A 352 7.13 15.47 -17.65
N LYS A 353 8.01 14.98 -18.55
CA LYS A 353 7.69 14.79 -19.98
C LYS A 353 6.66 13.69 -20.19
N LYS A 354 6.70 12.64 -19.38
CA LYS A 354 5.73 11.53 -19.36
C LYS A 354 5.14 11.45 -17.96
N ALA A 355 3.84 11.15 -17.87
CA ALA A 355 3.19 10.89 -16.58
C ALA A 355 3.75 9.59 -15.98
N ILE A 356 4.04 9.63 -14.69
CA ILE A 356 4.33 8.42 -13.93
C ILE A 356 3.01 7.67 -13.72
N PRO A 357 2.93 6.37 -14.08
CA PRO A 357 1.72 5.59 -13.90
C PRO A 357 1.44 5.39 -12.40
N LEU A 358 0.17 5.45 -12.01
CA LEU A 358 -0.23 5.15 -10.63
C LEU A 358 -0.07 3.64 -10.37
N THR A 359 0.90 3.28 -9.53
CA THR A 359 1.13 1.93 -9.01
C THR A 359 1.39 2.02 -7.52
N ILE A 360 1.38 0.90 -6.78
CA ILE A 360 1.75 0.89 -5.35
C ILE A 360 3.09 1.56 -5.05
N PHE A 361 4.01 1.60 -6.02
CA PHE A 361 5.38 2.13 -5.88
C PHE A 361 5.50 3.61 -6.28
N SER A 362 4.44 4.22 -6.82
CA SER A 362 4.50 5.56 -7.41
C SER A 362 3.18 6.35 -7.34
N ARG A 363 2.49 6.25 -6.19
CA ARG A 363 1.25 7.00 -5.93
C ARG A 363 1.56 8.39 -5.36
N PRO A 364 0.88 9.46 -5.81
CA PRO A 364 1.09 10.80 -5.28
C PRO A 364 0.56 10.95 -3.86
N ALA A 365 1.16 11.86 -3.08
CA ALA A 365 0.54 12.47 -1.92
C ALA A 365 -0.63 13.36 -2.37
N CYS A 366 -1.60 13.58 -1.49
CA CYS A 366 -2.68 14.49 -1.79
C CYS A 366 -2.21 15.94 -1.73
N LEU A 367 -2.81 16.76 -2.58
CA LEU A 367 -2.60 18.19 -2.60
C LEU A 367 -3.89 18.89 -2.15
N SER A 368 -3.85 19.60 -1.02
CA SER A 368 -4.99 20.38 -0.52
C SER A 368 -4.52 21.59 0.28
N ILE A 369 -5.10 22.75 -0.01
CA ILE A 369 -4.80 24.02 0.66
C ILE A 369 -5.54 24.21 2.00
N GLU A 370 -6.61 23.44 2.23
CA GLU A 370 -7.54 23.65 3.35
C GLU A 370 -7.80 22.39 4.17
N LYS A 371 -7.57 21.20 3.60
CA LYS A 371 -8.04 19.93 4.19
C LYS A 371 -6.91 19.12 4.84
N TYR A 372 -6.15 19.78 5.72
CA TYR A 372 -5.12 19.14 6.56
C TYR A 372 -5.17 19.70 7.98
N PHE A 373 -4.64 18.93 8.94
CA PHE A 373 -4.49 19.39 10.31
C PHE A 373 -3.02 19.46 10.68
N LEU A 374 -2.54 20.67 11.00
CA LEU A 374 -1.16 20.86 11.46
C LEU A 374 -1.07 20.47 12.93
N ASP A 375 -0.84 19.18 13.17
CA ASP A 375 -0.55 18.63 14.49
C ASP A 375 0.81 17.94 14.44
N GLN A 376 1.68 18.27 15.39
CA GLN A 376 3.03 17.71 15.49
C GLN A 376 3.03 16.18 15.66
N THR A 377 1.92 15.60 16.12
CA THR A 377 1.73 14.15 16.24
C THR A 377 1.28 13.49 14.93
N LEU A 378 0.64 14.25 14.04
CA LEU A 378 0.07 13.76 12.77
C LEU A 378 0.84 14.27 11.54
N CYS A 379 1.94 14.98 11.75
CA CYS A 379 2.79 15.52 10.71
C CYS A 379 4.22 15.04 10.93
N LYS A 380 4.96 14.82 9.83
CA LYS A 380 6.40 14.53 9.91
C LYS A 380 7.16 15.29 8.82
N LEU A 381 8.42 15.54 9.13
CA LEU A 381 9.41 15.99 8.17
C LEU A 381 9.99 14.76 7.48
N VAL A 382 10.04 14.77 6.15
CA VAL A 382 10.42 13.59 5.36
C VAL A 382 11.49 13.93 4.34
N SER A 383 12.41 12.99 4.12
CA SER A 383 13.51 13.13 3.16
C SER A 383 13.93 11.80 2.57
N VAL A 384 14.48 11.83 1.36
CA VAL A 384 15.13 10.68 0.74
C VAL A 384 16.61 10.68 1.10
N ASN A 385 17.13 9.49 1.39
CA ASN A 385 18.46 9.28 1.91
C ASN A 385 19.09 8.05 1.22
N SER A 386 20.42 8.00 1.16
CA SER A 386 21.15 6.88 0.55
C SER A 386 22.34 6.48 1.42
N ASN A 387 22.19 5.36 2.14
CA ASN A 387 23.27 4.73 2.92
C ASN A 387 23.40 3.27 2.44
N GLY A 388 23.88 3.09 1.20
CA GLY A 388 23.97 1.79 0.51
C GLY A 388 22.67 1.36 -0.20
N SER A 389 21.51 1.80 0.28
CA SER A 389 20.21 1.70 -0.42
C SER A 389 19.39 2.97 -0.22
N LEU A 390 18.46 3.23 -1.15
CA LEU A 390 17.54 4.36 -1.05
C LEU A 390 16.53 4.11 0.08
N LYS A 391 16.47 5.04 1.04
CA LYS A 391 15.50 5.01 2.13
C LYS A 391 14.78 6.35 2.25
N VAL A 392 13.60 6.31 2.87
CA VAL A 392 12.88 7.48 3.32
C VAL A 392 13.00 7.57 4.82
N ARG A 393 13.45 8.74 5.28
CA ARG A 393 13.58 9.08 6.69
C ARG A 393 12.48 10.06 7.07
N ALA A 394 11.75 9.76 8.14
CA ALA A 394 10.69 10.59 8.71
C ALA A 394 11.03 11.00 10.14
N THR A 395 10.92 12.29 10.47
CA THR A 395 11.31 12.87 11.76
C THR A 395 10.20 13.73 12.36
N GLY A 396 10.08 13.68 13.68
CA GLY A 396 9.19 14.57 14.45
C GLY A 396 9.77 15.98 14.61
N PHE A 397 8.94 16.90 15.10
CA PHE A 397 9.33 18.30 15.29
C PHE A 397 8.54 18.98 16.41
N SER A 398 9.00 20.18 16.82
CA SER A 398 8.21 21.12 17.62
C SER A 398 7.98 22.45 16.90
N THR A 399 6.84 23.10 17.11
CA THR A 399 6.52 24.43 16.53
C THR A 399 6.91 25.56 17.47
N TYR A 400 7.12 26.76 16.92
CA TYR A 400 7.43 27.98 17.67
C TYR A 400 6.48 29.13 17.35
N THR A 401 6.56 30.19 18.16
CA THR A 401 5.87 31.46 17.92
C THR A 401 6.66 32.35 16.96
N ASP A 402 5.96 33.19 16.20
CA ASP A 402 6.54 34.08 15.19
C ASP A 402 7.69 34.96 15.71
N GLY A 403 7.61 35.42 16.96
CA GLY A 403 8.64 36.26 17.58
C GLY A 403 9.96 35.53 17.88
N ALA A 404 9.92 34.20 18.09
CA ALA A 404 11.13 33.39 18.17
C ALA A 404 11.72 33.15 16.77
N CYS A 405 10.85 32.97 15.78
CA CYS A 405 11.23 32.67 14.41
C CYS A 405 11.89 33.84 13.71
N LYS A 406 11.38 35.07 13.88
CA LYS A 406 12.02 36.29 13.35
C LYS A 406 13.41 36.57 13.92
N ARG A 407 13.71 36.05 15.11
CA ARG A 407 15.04 36.15 15.72
C ARG A 407 16.04 35.16 15.11
N ILE A 408 15.56 34.00 14.68
CA ILE A 408 16.38 32.93 14.08
C ILE A 408 16.55 33.16 12.58
N PHE A 409 15.47 33.54 11.89
CA PHE A 409 15.40 33.71 10.45
C PHE A 409 15.08 35.16 10.12
N ARG A 410 16.02 35.88 9.51
CA ARG A 410 15.89 37.32 9.21
C ARG A 410 14.74 37.65 8.26
N ASN A 411 14.36 36.72 7.38
CA ASN A 411 13.35 36.93 6.33
C ASN A 411 12.08 36.09 6.54
N PHE A 412 11.73 35.77 7.79
CA PHE A 412 10.55 34.98 8.11
C PHE A 412 9.25 35.80 7.99
N ASP A 413 8.28 35.28 7.26
CA ASP A 413 6.94 35.87 7.09
C ASP A 413 5.82 34.86 7.35
N ASN A 414 4.57 35.31 7.19
CA ASN A 414 3.38 34.50 7.48
C ASN A 414 3.12 33.37 6.47
N SER A 415 3.91 33.28 5.40
CA SER A 415 3.84 32.22 4.39
C SER A 415 4.64 30.97 4.81
N GLN A 416 5.38 31.07 5.93
CA GLN A 416 6.29 30.05 6.42
C GLN A 416 5.86 29.49 7.78
N LEU A 417 6.17 28.22 8.02
CA LEU A 417 6.08 27.56 9.33
C LEU A 417 7.47 27.41 9.91
N CYS A 418 7.61 27.54 11.21
CA CYS A 418 8.91 27.52 11.89
C CYS A 418 8.95 26.39 12.90
N LEU A 419 9.88 25.46 12.68
CA LEU A 419 9.93 24.17 13.35
C LEU A 419 11.32 23.89 13.95
N LYS A 420 11.36 23.16 15.05
CA LYS A 420 12.55 22.45 15.54
C LYS A 420 12.54 21.03 15.01
N ASP A 421 13.48 20.68 14.16
CA ASP A 421 13.72 19.31 13.76
C ASP A 421 14.34 18.54 14.93
N PHE A 422 13.78 17.38 15.28
CA PHE A 422 14.38 16.52 16.30
C PHE A 422 15.57 15.72 15.78
N ASP A 423 15.74 15.66 14.46
CA ASP A 423 16.91 15.07 13.84
C ASP A 423 18.12 15.98 14.01
N THR A 424 19.15 15.49 14.70
CA THR A 424 20.41 16.19 14.92
C THR A 424 21.45 15.89 13.83
N GLU A 425 21.15 14.98 12.90
CA GLU A 425 22.02 14.72 11.75
C GLU A 425 22.04 15.95 10.83
N THR A 426 23.21 16.57 10.72
CA THR A 426 23.46 17.82 9.98
C THR A 426 23.83 17.59 8.52
N GLN A 427 23.96 16.34 8.07
CA GLN A 427 24.25 16.02 6.67
C GLN A 427 23.03 16.31 5.80
N HIS A 428 23.08 17.48 5.16
CA HIS A 428 22.09 18.08 4.27
C HIS A 428 21.19 17.08 3.52
N LYS A 429 19.92 17.02 3.91
CA LYS A 429 18.82 16.47 3.11
C LYS A 429 17.65 17.41 3.27
N GLN A 430 17.30 18.18 2.23
CA GLN A 430 16.16 19.10 2.35
C GLN A 430 14.91 18.28 2.67
N LYS A 431 14.15 18.74 3.67
CA LYS A 431 12.97 18.04 4.15
C LYS A 431 11.70 18.62 3.52
N LEU A 432 10.69 17.76 3.36
CA LEU A 432 9.33 18.15 3.03
C LEU A 432 8.43 17.90 4.24
N LEU A 433 7.36 18.67 4.36
CA LEU A 433 6.36 18.50 5.43
C LEU A 433 5.13 17.80 4.87
N ILE A 434 4.75 16.68 5.50
CA ILE A 434 3.55 15.92 5.16
C ILE A 434 2.70 15.70 6.41
N CYS A 435 1.38 15.76 6.27
CA CYS A 435 0.43 15.64 7.38
C CYS A 435 -0.75 14.74 7.03
N HIS A 436 -1.45 14.22 8.04
CA HIS A 436 -2.75 13.58 7.84
C HIS A 436 -3.81 14.59 7.37
N GLY A 437 -4.61 14.18 6.38
CA GLY A 437 -5.76 14.93 5.88
C GLY A 437 -6.99 14.81 6.77
N ARG A 438 -7.95 15.73 6.57
CA ARG A 438 -9.29 15.71 7.20
C ARG A 438 -10.39 15.52 6.16
N ASP A 439 -11.60 15.25 6.64
CA ASP A 439 -12.81 15.09 5.84
C ASP A 439 -12.64 13.99 4.77
N GLU A 440 -12.76 14.33 3.49
CA GLU A 440 -12.53 13.42 2.36
C GLU A 440 -11.08 12.90 2.23
N PHE A 441 -10.13 13.50 2.96
CA PHE A 441 -8.73 13.06 3.06
C PHE A 441 -8.40 12.32 4.36
N THR A 442 -9.40 11.96 5.17
CA THR A 442 -9.18 11.16 6.38
C THR A 442 -8.49 9.84 6.04
N GLY A 443 -7.42 9.52 6.77
CA GLY A 443 -6.58 8.35 6.51
C GLY A 443 -5.61 8.50 5.32
N ARG A 444 -5.44 9.73 4.80
CA ARG A 444 -4.54 10.04 3.69
C ARG A 444 -3.50 11.08 4.06
N TYR A 445 -2.37 11.06 3.37
CA TYR A 445 -1.32 12.05 3.53
C TYR A 445 -1.43 13.20 2.53
N VAL A 446 -1.30 14.42 3.05
CA VAL A 446 -1.34 15.68 2.31
C VAL A 446 0.02 16.35 2.36
N LEU A 447 0.57 16.73 1.21
CA LEU A 447 1.76 17.57 1.12
C LEU A 447 1.43 18.97 1.63
N VAL A 448 2.18 19.44 2.63
CA VAL A 448 1.95 20.74 3.28
C VAL A 448 2.98 21.77 2.82
N GLY A 449 4.26 21.42 2.73
CA GLY A 449 5.28 22.39 2.34
C GLY A 449 6.67 21.80 2.16
N VAL A 450 7.63 22.68 1.85
CA VAL A 450 9.04 22.32 1.63
C VAL A 450 9.95 23.17 2.51
N GLU A 451 11.08 22.62 2.93
CA GLU A 451 12.12 23.36 3.65
C GLU A 451 12.65 24.51 2.81
N SER A 452 12.60 25.73 3.38
CA SER A 452 13.13 26.95 2.78
C SER A 452 14.51 27.29 3.33
N THR A 453 14.66 27.42 4.64
CA THR A 453 15.94 27.71 5.30
C THR A 453 16.13 26.91 6.58
N ARG A 454 17.39 26.65 6.92
CA ARG A 454 17.81 25.93 8.13
C ARG A 454 18.89 26.69 8.89
N SER A 455 18.82 26.67 10.21
CA SER A 455 19.85 27.18 11.12
C SER A 455 19.99 26.20 12.29
N GLY A 456 21.03 25.37 12.27
CA GLY A 456 21.15 24.23 13.18
C GLY A 456 19.96 23.28 13.02
N ASN A 457 19.26 23.01 14.12
CA ASN A 457 18.05 22.16 14.12
C ASN A 457 16.76 22.95 13.90
N TYR A 458 16.84 24.27 13.68
CA TYR A 458 15.68 25.08 13.36
C TYR A 458 15.50 25.12 11.84
N ILE A 459 14.27 24.92 11.38
CA ILE A 459 13.93 25.00 9.96
C ILE A 459 12.71 25.89 9.75
N SER A 460 12.68 26.56 8.61
CA SER A 460 11.46 27.15 8.06
C SER A 460 10.93 26.27 6.93
N ILE A 461 9.61 26.12 6.88
CA ILE A 461 8.88 25.41 5.82
C ILE A 461 8.04 26.44 5.09
N THR A 462 8.27 26.63 3.79
CA THR A 462 7.38 27.42 2.95
C THR A 462 6.13 26.62 2.63
N HIS A 463 4.98 27.19 2.98
CA HIS A 463 3.70 26.50 2.90
C HIS A 463 3.16 26.47 1.47
N TYR A 464 2.57 25.34 1.06
CA TYR A 464 2.01 25.18 -0.28
C TYR A 464 0.85 26.14 -0.57
N LYS A 465 0.07 26.52 0.45
CA LYS A 465 -0.99 27.54 0.30
C LYS A 465 -0.46 28.88 -0.23
N SER A 466 0.81 29.19 0.02
CA SER A 466 1.47 30.40 -0.47
C SER A 466 1.55 30.47 -2.01
N LEU A 467 1.28 29.37 -2.72
CA LEU A 467 1.15 29.39 -4.19
C LEU A 467 -0.15 30.03 -4.69
N PHE A 468 -1.16 30.20 -3.85
CA PHE A 468 -2.51 30.65 -4.24
C PHE A 468 -2.93 31.98 -3.60
N ASN A 469 -2.04 32.58 -2.81
CA ASN A 469 -2.27 33.84 -2.11
C ASN A 469 -1.54 34.99 -2.80
#